data_AF-A0A7S0ALY4-F1
#
_entry.id   AF-A0A7S0ALY4-F1
#
_cell.length_a   1.000
_cell.length_b   1.000
_cell.length_c   1.000
_cell.angle_alpha   90.00
_cell.angle_beta   90.00
_cell.angle_gamma   90.00
#
_symmetry.space_group_name_H-M   'P 1'
#
loop_
_entity.id
_entity.type
_entity.pdbx_description
1 polymer ?
#
loop_
_entity_poly.entity_id
_entity_poly.type
_entity_poly.pdbx_seq_one_letter_code
_entity_poly.pdbx_strand_id
1 'polypeptide(L)'
;QTFLSGPLNITRSNIVLRIDGTLRAVNGENMSGGGEYIRHEWPQILPLPSYQHSDDHIGFSYLQHQAFVYGRDVDNVTITGVGTIDGTGSWWWDMFNERNSTAVPA
;
A
#
# COMPACT_ATOMS: atom_id res chain seq x y z
N GLN A 1 -15.44 -14.15 -5.01
CA GLN A 1 -15.79 -12.80 -5.53
C GLN A 1 -14.62 -11.87 -5.25
N THR A 2 -14.31 -10.95 -6.16
CA THR A 2 -13.19 -10.01 -6.01
C THR A 2 -13.70 -8.58 -5.89
N PHE A 3 -13.16 -7.84 -4.94
CA PHE A 3 -13.45 -6.43 -4.68
C PHE A 3 -12.17 -5.63 -4.87
N LEU A 4 -12.17 -4.71 -5.84
CA LEU A 4 -11.07 -3.76 -6.02
C LEU A 4 -11.21 -2.61 -5.01
N SER A 5 -10.12 -2.20 -4.40
CA SER A 5 -10.12 -1.12 -3.42
C SER A 5 -8.82 -0.33 -3.42
N GLY A 6 -8.93 0.97 -3.13
CA GLY A 6 -7.82 1.77 -2.65
C GLY A 6 -7.45 1.41 -1.21
N PRO A 7 -6.49 2.12 -0.60
CA PRO A 7 -6.06 1.84 0.75
C PRO A 7 -7.21 1.99 1.76
N LEU A 8 -7.32 1.03 2.67
CA LEU A 8 -8.37 0.95 3.68
C LEU A 8 -7.86 1.43 5.04
N ASN A 9 -8.45 2.51 5.54
CA ASN A 9 -8.11 3.08 6.85
C ASN A 9 -9.06 2.56 7.93
N ILE A 10 -8.50 1.84 8.90
CA ILE A 10 -9.15 1.48 10.16
C ILE A 10 -9.02 2.67 11.10
N THR A 11 -10.11 3.43 11.21
CA THR A 11 -10.16 4.71 11.94
C THR A 11 -10.75 4.61 13.35
N ARG A 12 -11.22 3.41 13.76
CA ARG A 12 -11.86 3.18 15.06
C ARG A 12 -11.47 1.82 15.64
N SER A 13 -11.42 1.75 16.97
CA SER A 13 -11.25 0.52 17.75
C SER A 13 -12.50 -0.35 17.74
N ASN A 14 -12.37 -1.59 18.18
CA ASN A 14 -13.48 -2.56 18.35
C ASN A 14 -14.18 -2.92 17.04
N ILE A 15 -13.40 -3.19 15.99
CA ILE A 15 -13.94 -3.56 14.67
C ILE A 15 -13.51 -4.97 14.26
N VAL A 16 -14.38 -5.63 13.48
CA VAL A 16 -14.07 -6.90 12.81
C VAL A 16 -14.18 -6.69 11.30
N LEU A 17 -13.05 -6.78 10.61
CA LEU A 17 -13.00 -6.85 9.15
C LEU A 17 -12.96 -8.32 8.72
N ARG A 18 -14.07 -8.82 8.18
CA ARG A 18 -14.17 -10.20 7.68
C ARG A 18 -14.06 -10.23 6.16
N ILE A 19 -13.15 -11.06 5.64
CA ILE A 19 -12.86 -11.21 4.22
C ILE A 19 -13.03 -12.68 3.83
N ASP A 20 -14.11 -13.00 3.11
CA ASP A 20 -14.39 -14.33 2.59
C ASP A 20 -14.19 -14.46 1.07
N GLY A 21 -13.94 -13.34 0.39
CA GLY A 21 -13.57 -13.26 -1.02
C GLY A 21 -12.14 -12.76 -1.21
N THR A 22 -11.87 -12.04 -2.30
CA THR A 22 -10.59 -11.37 -2.52
C THR A 22 -10.77 -9.86 -2.40
N LEU A 23 -10.10 -9.24 -1.45
CA LEU A 23 -9.90 -7.80 -1.38
C LEU A 23 -8.59 -7.47 -2.11
N ARG A 24 -8.68 -6.83 -3.28
CA ARG A 24 -7.54 -6.59 -4.17
C ARG A 24 -7.22 -5.10 -4.28
N ALA A 25 -5.97 -4.75 -4.05
CA ALA A 25 -5.46 -3.38 -4.17
C ALA A 25 -5.49 -2.92 -5.63
N VAL A 26 -5.96 -1.69 -5.83
CA VAL A 26 -5.79 -1.01 -7.11
C VAL A 26 -4.32 -0.69 -7.34
N ASN A 27 -3.86 -0.84 -8.58
CA ASN A 27 -2.52 -0.47 -9.02
C ASN A 27 -2.58 0.20 -10.40
N GLY A 28 -1.41 0.55 -10.95
CA GLY A 28 -1.32 1.20 -12.25
C GLY A 28 -1.80 0.37 -13.45
N GLU A 29 -1.97 -0.93 -13.29
CA GLU A 29 -2.37 -1.87 -14.36
C GLU A 29 -3.88 -2.15 -14.33
N ASN A 30 -4.49 -2.14 -13.14
CA ASN A 30 -5.87 -2.59 -12.95
C ASN A 30 -6.86 -1.46 -12.63
N MET A 31 -6.44 -0.20 -12.67
CA MET A 31 -7.30 0.98 -12.50
C MET A 31 -7.19 1.98 -13.66
N SER A 32 -8.35 2.34 -14.23
CA SER A 32 -8.46 3.40 -15.25
C SER A 32 -8.06 4.75 -14.65
N GLY A 33 -6.97 5.35 -15.14
CA GLY A 33 -6.31 6.51 -14.52
C GLY A 33 -4.79 6.33 -14.38
N GLY A 34 -4.32 5.07 -14.48
CA GLY A 34 -2.92 4.73 -14.72
C GLY A 34 -2.02 4.76 -13.49
N GLY A 35 -0.78 4.31 -13.68
CA GLY A 35 0.24 4.20 -12.63
C GLY A 35 0.74 5.54 -12.06
N GLU A 36 0.47 6.66 -12.72
CA GLU A 36 0.81 7.99 -12.18
C GLU A 36 -0.15 8.42 -11.07
N TYR A 37 -1.46 8.20 -11.26
CA TYR A 37 -2.47 8.49 -10.24
C TYR A 37 -2.19 7.68 -8.96
N ILE A 38 -1.94 6.38 -9.09
CA ILE A 38 -1.64 5.52 -7.93
C ILE A 38 -0.38 5.97 -7.17
N ARG A 39 0.66 6.46 -7.87
CA ARG A 39 1.88 6.94 -7.21
C ARG A 39 1.65 8.16 -6.32
N HIS A 40 0.78 9.07 -6.74
CA HIS A 40 0.57 10.35 -6.06
C HIS A 40 -0.56 10.28 -5.03
N GLU A 41 -1.58 9.47 -5.30
CA GLU A 41 -2.82 9.44 -4.51
C GLU A 41 -2.79 8.36 -3.42
N TRP A 42 -1.86 7.41 -3.50
CA TRP A 42 -1.66 6.48 -2.40
C TRP A 42 -1.13 7.25 -1.18
N PRO A 43 -1.83 7.23 -0.03
CA PRO A 43 -1.51 8.15 1.05
C PRO A 43 -0.11 7.92 1.61
N GLN A 44 0.58 9.03 1.88
CA GLN A 44 1.91 9.02 2.47
C GLN A 44 1.83 9.34 3.96
N ILE A 45 2.60 8.59 4.75
CA ILE A 45 2.70 8.72 6.20
C ILE A 45 4.16 8.85 6.62
N LEU A 46 4.39 9.36 7.84
CA LEU A 46 5.72 9.29 8.45
C LEU A 46 6.13 7.82 8.64
N PRO A 47 7.43 7.50 8.57
CA PRO A 47 7.92 6.18 8.83
C PRO A 47 7.68 5.90 10.32
N LEU A 48 7.65 4.62 10.68
CA LEU A 48 7.70 4.29 12.10
C LEU A 48 8.99 4.88 12.69
N PRO A 49 9.00 5.37 13.94
CA PRO A 49 10.20 5.93 14.55
C PRO A 49 11.43 4.98 14.53
N SER A 50 11.18 3.67 14.43
CA SER A 50 12.22 2.64 14.27
C SER A 50 12.81 2.57 12.85
N TYR A 51 12.12 3.08 11.84
CA TYR A 51 12.56 3.16 10.45
C TYR A 51 13.15 4.55 10.22
N GLN A 52 14.47 4.63 10.07
CA GLN A 52 15.19 5.90 9.94
C GLN A 52 14.94 6.60 8.59
N HIS A 53 14.52 5.84 7.56
CA HIS A 53 14.27 6.34 6.21
C HIS A 53 13.17 5.53 5.52
N SER A 54 12.51 6.13 4.53
CA SER A 54 11.65 5.42 3.58
C SER A 54 12.41 5.23 2.27
N ASP A 55 12.31 4.03 1.69
CA ASP A 55 12.87 3.74 0.36
C ASP A 55 11.86 4.02 -0.77
N ASP A 56 10.67 4.57 -0.46
CA ASP A 56 9.58 4.72 -1.43
C ASP A 56 9.83 5.87 -2.43
N HIS A 57 10.70 6.82 -2.10
CA HIS A 57 10.98 8.02 -2.89
C HIS A 57 12.48 8.27 -3.12
N ILE A 58 12.84 8.73 -4.33
CA ILE A 58 14.18 9.26 -4.63
C ILE A 58 14.31 10.65 -3.99
N GLY A 59 15.22 10.79 -3.02
CA GLY A 59 15.52 12.04 -2.31
C GLY A 59 15.26 11.96 -0.80
N PHE A 60 15.42 13.06 -0.07
CA PHE A 60 15.23 13.14 1.39
C PHE A 60 13.75 13.12 1.83
N SER A 61 12.93 12.25 1.24
CA SER A 61 11.55 12.11 1.70
C SER A 61 11.53 11.19 2.92
N TYR A 62 11.30 11.77 4.09
CA TYR A 62 10.95 11.02 5.29
C TYR A 62 9.54 10.43 5.22
N LEU A 63 8.86 10.43 4.07
CA LEU A 63 7.50 9.92 3.94
C LEU A 63 7.50 8.59 3.18
N GLN A 64 6.72 7.63 3.67
CA GLN A 64 6.48 6.32 3.07
C GLN A 64 5.02 6.20 2.62
N HIS A 65 4.73 5.38 1.61
CA HIS A 65 3.36 4.99 1.28
C HIS A 65 2.79 4.15 2.42
N GLN A 66 1.54 4.43 2.82
CA GLN A 66 0.90 3.62 3.86
C GLN A 66 0.59 2.20 3.38
N ALA A 67 0.42 1.27 4.32
CA ALA A 67 -0.02 -0.09 4.00
C ALA A 67 -1.42 -0.11 3.34
N PHE A 68 -1.70 -1.15 2.56
CA PHE A 68 -3.02 -1.35 1.92
C PHE A 68 -4.17 -1.46 2.94
N VAL A 69 -3.92 -2.09 4.08
CA VAL A 69 -4.80 -2.03 5.25
C VAL A 69 -4.01 -1.33 6.35
N TYR A 70 -4.46 -0.14 6.75
CA TYR A 70 -3.74 0.73 7.67
C TYR A 70 -4.61 1.08 8.88
N GLY A 71 -4.00 1.03 10.07
CA GLY A 71 -4.62 1.49 11.31
C GLY A 71 -3.55 2.09 12.21
N ARG A 72 -3.87 3.22 12.83
CA ARG A 72 -2.98 3.94 13.76
C ARG A 72 -3.77 4.34 14.98
N ASP A 73 -3.17 4.15 16.16
CA ASP A 73 -3.77 4.52 17.46
C ASP A 73 -5.17 3.90 17.67
N VAL A 74 -5.35 2.66 17.20
CA VAL A 74 -6.56 1.85 17.34
C VAL A 74 -6.26 0.59 18.16
N ASP A 75 -7.26 0.13 18.90
CA ASP A 75 -7.21 -1.10 19.70
C ASP A 75 -8.34 -2.07 19.30
N ASN A 76 -8.19 -3.34 19.67
CA ASN A 76 -9.21 -4.37 19.45
C ASN A 76 -9.71 -4.46 18.00
N VAL A 77 -8.77 -4.65 17.07
CA VAL A 77 -9.05 -4.84 15.64
C VAL A 77 -8.86 -6.32 15.30
N THR A 78 -9.88 -6.93 14.68
CA THR A 78 -9.78 -8.30 14.16
C THR A 78 -9.91 -8.29 12.65
N ILE A 79 -8.92 -8.85 11.96
CA ILE A 79 -9.02 -9.20 10.53
C ILE A 79 -9.19 -10.72 10.45
N THR A 80 -10.25 -11.20 9.81
CA THR A 80 -10.62 -12.63 9.79
C THR A 80 -11.26 -13.03 8.46
N GLY A 81 -11.64 -14.30 8.34
CA GLY A 81 -12.24 -14.90 7.16
C GLY A 81 -11.29 -15.85 6.42
N VAL A 82 -11.82 -16.52 5.39
CA VAL A 82 -11.09 -17.54 4.60
C VAL A 82 -10.58 -17.01 3.26
N GLY A 83 -10.79 -15.72 3.01
CA GLY A 83 -10.47 -15.06 1.76
C GLY A 83 -9.02 -14.59 1.65
N THR A 84 -8.76 -13.69 0.70
CA THR A 84 -7.43 -13.18 0.37
C THR A 84 -7.41 -11.66 0.41
N ILE A 85 -6.37 -11.10 1.04
CA ILE A 85 -5.95 -9.71 0.83
C ILE A 85 -4.82 -9.74 -0.19
N ASP A 86 -5.07 -9.19 -1.38
CA ASP A 86 -4.13 -9.16 -2.50
C ASP A 86 -3.63 -7.72 -2.70
N GLY A 87 -2.39 -7.47 -2.31
CA GLY A 87 -1.78 -6.13 -2.38
C GLY A 87 -1.30 -5.71 -3.77
N THR A 88 -1.41 -6.56 -4.80
CA THR A 88 -1.00 -6.27 -6.19
C THR A 88 0.41 -5.68 -6.33
N GLY A 89 1.32 -6.19 -5.48
CA GLY A 89 2.66 -5.65 -5.27
C GLY A 89 3.63 -5.78 -6.46
N SER A 90 3.34 -6.62 -7.46
CA SER A 90 4.20 -6.79 -8.64
C SER A 90 4.49 -5.46 -9.32
N TRP A 91 3.44 -4.66 -9.55
CA TRP A 91 3.56 -3.34 -10.16
C TRP A 91 4.47 -2.38 -9.37
N TRP A 92 4.43 -2.44 -8.03
CA TRP A 92 5.31 -1.64 -7.17
C TRP A 92 6.77 -2.11 -7.26
N TRP A 93 7.00 -3.42 -7.32
CA TRP A 93 8.34 -3.99 -7.49
C TRP A 93 8.94 -3.70 -8.86
N ASP A 94 8.13 -3.78 -9.92
CA ASP A 94 8.57 -3.45 -11.28
C ASP A 94 9.06 -2.00 -11.34
N MET A 95 8.29 -1.06 -10.77
CA MET A 95 8.74 0.34 -10.64
C MET A 95 10.03 0.50 -9.83
N PHE A 96 10.18 -0.21 -8.71
CA PHE A 96 11.40 -0.17 -7.90
C PHE A 96 12.62 -0.68 -8.69
N ASN A 97 12.46 -1.77 -9.42
CA ASN A 97 13.53 -2.38 -10.22
C ASN A 97 13.90 -1.53 -11.44
N GLU A 98 12.93 -0.93 -12.13
CA GLU A 98 13.17 0.02 -13.23
C GLU A 98 13.97 1.24 -12.76
N ARG A 99 13.66 1.78 -11.58
CA ARG A 99 14.42 2.88 -10.96
C ARG A 99 15.87 2.48 -10.69
N ASN A 100 16.10 1.30 -10.11
CA ASN A 100 17.46 0.83 -9.82
C ASN A 100 18.25 0.48 -11.08
N SER A 101 17.57 0.03 -12.14
CA SER A 101 18.21 -0.29 -13.43
C SER A 101 18.63 0.96 -14.21
N THR A 102 18.00 2.11 -13.95
CA THR A 102 18.30 3.39 -14.62
C THR A 102 19.27 4.29 -13.84
N ALA A 103 19.52 3.98 -12.56
CA ALA A 103 20.41 4.75 -11.68
C ALA A 103 21.91 4.39 -11.78
N VAL A 104 22.29 3.43 -12.63
CA VAL A 104 23.69 3.04 -12.86
C VAL A 104 24.06 3.19 -14.34
N PRO A 105 24.73 4.29 -14.74
CA PRO A 105 25.61 4.23 -15.90
C PRO A 105 26.87 3.46 -15.51
N ALA A 106 27.31 2.55 -16.38
CA ALA A 106 28.62 1.92 -16.30
C ALA A 106 29.76 2.94 -16.38
#